data_AF-A0A520BA90-F1
#
_entry.id   AF-A0A520BA90-F1
#
_cell.length_a   1.000
_cell.length_b   1.000
_cell.length_c   1.000
_cell.angle_alpha   90.00
_cell.angle_beta   90.00
_cell.angle_gamma   90.00
#
_symmetry.space_group_name_H-M   'P 1'
#
loop_
_entity.id
_entity.type
_entity.pdbx_description
1 polymer ?
#
loop_
_entity_poly.entity_id
_entity_poly.type
_entity_poly.pdbx_seq_one_letter_code
_entity_poly.pdbx_strand_id
1 'polypeptide(L)' 'KFYKDSTLLNQEFVKDGSMDVRKFLDNTAKGLTVTAFKRVQLGA' A
#
# COMPACT_ATOMS: atom_id res chain seq x y z
N LYS A 1 4.08 -10.14 -10.34
CA LYS A 1 2.96 -10.78 -9.61
C LYS A 1 3.14 -10.57 -8.12
N PHE A 2 4.00 -11.34 -7.41
CA PHE A 2 4.23 -11.20 -5.97
C PHE A 2 4.44 -9.77 -5.44
N TYR A 3 5.36 -8.98 -6.00
CA TYR A 3 5.62 -7.63 -5.49
C TYR A 3 4.42 -6.66 -5.59
N LYS A 4 3.58 -6.77 -6.62
CA LYS A 4 2.37 -5.94 -6.76
C LYS A 4 1.22 -6.44 -5.89
N ASP A 5 1.14 -7.76 -5.68
CA ASP A 5 -0.02 -8.40 -5.04
C ASP A 5 0.21 -8.66 -3.54
N SER A 6 1.47 -8.67 -3.07
CA SER A 6 1.85 -9.11 -1.72
C SER A 6 2.69 -8.09 -0.95
N THR A 7 2.91 -6.88 -1.48
CA THR A 7 3.60 -5.81 -0.75
C THR A 7 2.75 -4.55 -0.68
N LEU A 8 2.69 -3.94 0.52
CA LEU A 8 1.82 -2.81 0.80
C LEU A 8 2.09 -1.60 -0.11
N LEU A 9 3.36 -1.29 -0.37
CA LEU A 9 3.76 -0.04 -1.05
C LEU A 9 3.61 -0.11 -2.58
N ASN A 10 3.64 -1.29 -3.18
CA ASN A 10 3.59 -1.48 -4.63
C ASN A 10 2.23 -1.92 -5.16
N GLN A 11 1.25 -2.16 -4.28
CA GLN A 11 -0.12 -2.46 -4.68
C GLN A 11 -0.85 -1.20 -5.15
N GLU A 12 -1.87 -1.40 -5.98
CA GLU A 12 -2.77 -0.33 -6.40
C GLU A 12 -3.51 0.26 -5.21
N PHE A 13 -3.67 1.59 -5.23
CA PHE A 13 -4.38 2.27 -4.17
C PHE A 13 -5.90 2.09 -4.35
N VAL A 14 -6.56 1.47 -3.37
CA VAL A 14 -7.98 1.05 -3.46
C VAL A 14 -8.95 2.21 -3.78
N LYS A 15 -8.62 3.45 -3.39
CA LYS A 15 -9.46 4.62 -3.68
C LYS A 15 -9.17 5.26 -5.03
N ASP A 16 -8.00 5.01 -5.60
CA ASP A 16 -7.57 5.53 -6.91
C ASP A 16 -6.57 4.54 -7.52
N GLY A 17 -7.09 3.61 -8.33
CA GLY A 17 -6.30 2.57 -8.98
C GLY A 17 -5.29 3.07 -10.01
N SER A 18 -5.25 4.38 -10.31
CA SER A 18 -4.24 4.95 -11.19
C SER A 18 -2.85 5.09 -10.55
N MET A 19 -2.75 4.95 -9.22
CA MET A 19 -1.50 5.06 -8.46
C MET A 19 -1.29 3.91 -7.48
N ASP A 20 -0.04 3.71 -7.07
CA ASP A 20 0.30 2.79 -5.99
C ASP A 20 0.29 3.51 -4.62
N VAL A 21 0.27 2.71 -3.55
CA VAL A 21 0.25 3.24 -2.18
C VAL A 21 1.48 4.12 -1.89
N ARG A 22 2.65 3.83 -2.48
CA ARG A 22 3.85 4.66 -2.34
C ARG A 22 3.64 6.07 -2.88
N LYS A 23 3.13 6.21 -4.11
CA LYS A 23 2.83 7.52 -4.72
C LYS A 23 1.82 8.31 -3.89
N PHE A 24 0.80 7.64 -3.36
CA PHE A 24 -0.17 8.27 -2.47
C PHE A 24 0.49 8.86 -1.20
N LEU A 25 1.39 8.11 -0.56
CA LEU A 25 2.11 8.57 0.62
C LEU A 25 3.04 9.76 0.31
N ASP A 26 3.82 9.66 -0.77
CA ASP A 26 4.72 10.75 -1.19
C ASP A 26 3.96 12.05 -1.55
N ASN A 27 2.79 11.94 -2.18
CA ASN A 27 1.91 13.09 -2.46
C ASN A 27 1.31 13.71 -1.19
N THR A 28 1.13 12.92 -0.14
CA THR A 28 0.62 13.39 1.16
C THR A 28 1.71 14.15 1.91
N ALA A 29 2.91 13.57 1.99
CA ALA A 29 4.10 14.24 2.49
C ALA A 29 5.35 13.55 1.92
N LYS A 30 6.30 14.35 1.44
CA LYS A 30 7.53 13.84 0.84
C LYS A 30 8.29 12.92 1.81
N GLY A 31 8.51 11.67 1.42
CA GLY A 31 9.23 10.69 2.22
C GLY A 31 8.40 9.99 3.30
N LEU A 32 7.09 10.20 3.33
CA LEU A 32 6.18 9.47 4.21
C LEU A 32 6.17 7.98 3.83
N THR A 33 6.25 7.10 4.83
CA THR A 33 6.29 5.65 4.61
C THR A 33 5.56 4.90 5.73
N VAL A 34 5.27 3.61 5.48
CA VAL A 34 4.69 2.70 6.46
C VAL A 34 5.79 1.84 7.06
N THR A 35 5.90 1.86 8.39
CA THR A 35 6.92 1.10 9.13
C THR A 35 6.48 -0.31 9.47
N ALA A 36 5.19 -0.52 9.76
CA ALA A 36 4.61 -1.82 10.03
C ALA A 36 3.09 -1.79 9.78
N PHE A 37 2.52 -2.95 9.42
CA PHE A 37 1.07 -3.16 9.41
C PHE A 37 0.73 -4.59 9.84
N LYS A 38 -0.47 -4.78 10.38
CA LYS A 38 -1.00 -6.09 10.75
C LYS A 38 -2.42 -6.21 10.20
N ARG A 39 -2.70 -7.28 9.45
CA ARG A 39 -4.04 -7.64 8.98
C ARG A 39 -4.54 -8.84 9.79
N VAL A 40 -5.75 -8.74 10.34
CA VAL A 40 -6.43 -9.85 11.03
C VAL A 40 -7.69 -10.17 10.24
N GLN A 41 -7.90 -11.45 9.95
CA GLN A 41 -9.10 -11.97 9.31
C GLN A 41 -9.58 -13.17 10.12
N LEU A 42 -10.87 -13.17 10.51
CA LEU A 42 -11.46 -14.27 11.25
C LEU A 42 -11.74 -15.44 10.30
N GLY A 43 -11.27 -16.64 10.66
CA GLY A 43 -11.54 -17.88 9.91
C GLY A 43 -10.85 -17.99 8.53
N ALA A 44 -9.72 -17.31 8.34
CA ALA A 44 -8.92 -17.36 7.11
C ALA A 44 -8.16 -18.68 6.94
#